data_AF-A0A954XKB6-F1
#
_entry.id   AF-A0A954XKB6-F1
#
_cell.length_a   1.000
_cell.length_b   1.000
_cell.length_c   1.000
_cell.angle_alpha   90.00
_cell.angle_beta   90.00
_cell.angle_gamma   90.00
#
_symmetry.space_group_name_H-M   'P 1'
#
loop_
_entity.id
_entity.type
_entity.pdbx_description
1 polymer ?
#
loop_
_entity_poly.entity_id
_entity_poly.type
_entity_poly.pdbx_seq_one_letter_code
_entity_poly.pdbx_strand_id
1 'polypeptide(L)'
;MPLSEIPLRTVNDIVPNSAADPRGETGSSPNAAQENRLQRIIRGEWIPPEIHPEMNSIESVVEIKDFNLWYGAKQALFNINMR
;
A
#
# COMPACT_ATOMS: atom_id res chain seq x y z
N MET A 1 -24.89 22.05 -28.40
CA MET A 1 -24.08 21.95 -27.16
C MET A 1 -24.16 23.28 -26.44
N PRO A 2 -24.49 23.27 -25.14
CA PRO A 2 -23.44 23.55 -24.16
C PRO A 2 -23.38 22.52 -23.02
N LEU A 3 -22.16 22.24 -22.57
CA LEU A 3 -21.85 21.39 -21.41
C LEU A 3 -22.31 22.10 -20.13
N SER A 4 -23.40 21.63 -19.53
CA SER A 4 -23.82 22.06 -18.19
C SER A 4 -22.85 21.51 -17.15
N GLU A 5 -22.27 22.42 -16.38
CA GLU A 5 -21.35 22.19 -15.27
C GLU A 5 -21.89 21.14 -14.28
N ILE A 6 -21.10 20.10 -14.04
CA ILE A 6 -21.38 19.11 -12.99
C ILE A 6 -20.95 19.74 -11.67
N PRO A 7 -21.83 19.95 -10.68
CA PRO A 7 -21.40 20.44 -9.38
C PRO A 7 -20.56 19.36 -8.69
N LEU A 8 -19.33 19.72 -8.32
CA LEU A 8 -18.45 18.91 -7.48
C LEU A 8 -19.20 18.61 -6.17
N ARG A 9 -19.63 17.36 -5.99
CA ARG A 9 -20.23 16.92 -4.73
C ARG A 9 -19.17 17.04 -3.63
N THR A 10 -19.41 17.90 -2.65
CA THR A 10 -18.61 17.99 -1.42
C THR A 10 -18.75 16.67 -0.65
N VAL A 11 -17.63 16.06 -0.28
CA VAL A 11 -17.54 14.72 0.34
C VAL A 11 -17.79 14.76 1.86
N ASN A 12 -18.61 15.70 2.37
CA ASN A 12 -18.74 15.93 3.82
C ASN A 12 -20.10 15.55 4.43
N ASP A 13 -21.03 14.94 3.67
CA ASP A 13 -22.38 14.67 4.19
C ASP A 13 -22.62 13.23 4.68
N ILE A 14 -21.57 12.45 4.98
CA ILE A 14 -21.71 11.10 5.54
C ILE A 14 -21.04 11.05 6.91
N VAL A 15 -21.79 11.46 7.94
CA VAL A 15 -21.93 10.85 9.28
C VAL A 15 -22.44 11.93 10.26
N PRO A 16 -23.61 11.77 10.92
CA PRO A 16 -23.96 12.60 12.05
C PRO A 16 -23.03 12.27 13.22
N ASN A 17 -22.32 13.29 13.72
CA ASN A 17 -21.55 13.24 14.96
C ASN A 17 -22.48 12.86 16.12
N SER A 18 -22.48 11.57 16.49
CA SER A 18 -23.29 11.05 17.59
C SER A 18 -22.61 11.41 18.92
N ALA A 19 -23.40 11.98 19.81
CA ALA A 19 -23.00 12.61 21.06
C ALA A 19 -22.09 11.74 21.95
N ALA A 20 -21.14 12.43 22.57
CA ALA A 20 -20.20 12.00 23.60
C ALA A 20 -20.67 10.85 24.52
N ASP A 21 -19.93 9.74 24.48
CA ASP A 21 -19.86 8.74 25.56
C ASP A 21 -18.50 8.91 26.27
N PRO A 22 -18.46 9.15 27.61
CA PRO A 22 -17.22 9.48 28.31
C PRO A 22 -16.32 8.28 28.69
N ARG A 23 -16.55 7.09 28.13
CA ARG A 23 -15.66 5.94 28.36
C ARG A 23 -14.63 5.86 27.24
N GLY A 24 -13.42 6.32 27.55
CA GLY A 24 -12.27 6.28 26.65
C GLY A 24 -11.98 4.88 26.15
N GLU A 25 -12.34 4.65 24.88
CA GLU A 25 -11.76 3.62 24.03
C GLU A 25 -10.92 4.36 23.00
N THR A 26 -9.60 4.29 23.17
CA THR A 26 -8.63 4.68 22.15
C THR A 26 -8.71 3.69 20.99
N GLY A 27 -9.77 3.81 20.19
CA GLY A 27 -9.84 3.25 18.86
C GLY A 27 -8.95 4.09 17.95
N SER A 28 -7.65 3.77 17.92
CA SER A 28 -6.77 4.23 16.84
C SER A 28 -7.37 3.78 15.51
N SER A 29 -8.08 4.69 14.86
CA SER A 29 -8.68 4.44 13.56
C SER A 29 -7.54 4.16 12.57
N PRO A 30 -7.50 2.99 11.91
CA PRO A 30 -6.39 2.59 11.01
C PRO A 30 -6.22 3.52 9.80
N ASN A 31 -7.19 4.41 9.57
CA ASN A 31 -7.26 5.32 8.44
C ASN A 31 -6.19 6.43 8.50
N ALA A 32 -5.88 6.97 9.68
CA ALA A 32 -4.91 8.06 9.82
C ALA A 32 -3.47 7.63 9.46
N ALA A 33 -3.12 6.37 9.71
CA ALA A 33 -1.81 5.82 9.34
C ALA A 33 -1.69 5.56 7.82
N GLN A 34 -2.79 5.16 7.17
CA GLN A 34 -2.83 4.96 5.72
C GLN A 34 -2.73 6.28 4.95
N GLU A 35 -3.40 7.33 5.43
CA GLU A 35 -3.33 8.65 4.82
C GLU A 35 -1.90 9.21 4.83
N ASN A 36 -1.14 8.99 5.91
CA ASN A 36 0.27 9.34 6.00
C ASN A 36 1.13 8.58 4.97
N ARG A 37 0.87 7.28 4.77
CA ARG A 37 1.64 6.45 3.84
C ARG A 37 1.47 6.91 2.38
N LEU A 38 0.26 7.24 1.95
CA LEU A 38 0.00 7.70 0.57
C LEU A 38 0.71 9.03 0.28
N GLN A 39 0.70 9.97 1.22
CA GLN A 39 1.40 11.25 1.09
C GLN A 39 2.92 11.07 0.92
N ARG A 40 3.51 10.07 1.58
CA ARG A 40 4.94 9.73 1.45
C ARG A 40 5.28 9.13 0.08
N ILE A 41 4.39 8.28 -0.48
CA ILE A 41 4.55 7.76 -1.86
C ILE A 41 4.60 8.91 -2.86
N ILE A 42 3.67 9.86 -2.75
CA ILE A 42 3.58 11.00 -3.67
C ILE A 42 4.86 11.85 -3.64
N ARG A 43 5.50 11.97 -2.47
CA ARG A 43 6.78 12.67 -2.30
C ARG A 43 7.99 11.91 -2.84
N GLY A 44 7.80 10.68 -3.34
CA GLY A 44 8.88 9.82 -3.81
C GLY A 44 9.75 9.27 -2.67
N GLU A 45 9.24 9.27 -1.44
CA GLU A 45 9.97 8.69 -0.31
C GLU A 45 10.04 7.17 -0.46
N TRP A 46 11.16 6.60 -0.04
CA TRP A 46 11.28 5.15 0.07
C TRP A 46 10.33 4.62 1.17
N ILE A 47 9.58 3.58 0.83
CA ILE A 47 8.68 2.91 1.75
C ILE A 47 9.11 1.45 1.86
N PRO A 48 9.37 0.96 3.08
CA PRO A 48 9.73 -0.43 3.26
C PRO A 48 8.60 -1.34 2.77
N PRO A 49 8.92 -2.47 2.11
CA PRO A 49 7.93 -3.48 1.80
C PRO A 49 7.39 -4.08 3.11
N GLU A 50 6.08 -4.25 3.19
CA GLU A 50 5.42 -4.96 4.28
C GLU A 50 5.28 -6.42 3.87
N ILE A 51 5.85 -7.32 4.67
CA ILE A 51 5.74 -8.76 4.47
C ILE A 51 4.83 -9.28 5.57
N HIS A 52 3.65 -9.76 5.18
CA HIS A 52 2.70 -10.38 6.09
C HIS A 52 3.29 -11.69 6.65
N PRO A 53 3.23 -11.95 7.98
CA PRO A 53 3.81 -13.15 8.59
C PRO A 53 3.35 -14.47 7.94
N GLU A 54 2.12 -14.49 7.43
CA GLU A 54 1.50 -15.61 6.73
C GLU A 54 2.31 -16.04 5.51
N MET A 55 2.99 -15.11 4.83
CA MET A 55 3.83 -15.40 3.67
C MET A 55 4.97 -16.37 3.98
N ASN A 56 5.43 -16.44 5.23
CA ASN A 56 6.50 -17.36 5.64
C ASN A 56 6.03 -18.82 5.75
N SER A 57 4.71 -19.05 5.78
CA SER A 57 4.11 -20.37 5.96
C SER A 57 3.58 -20.96 4.66
N ILE A 58 3.70 -20.23 3.55
CA ILE A 58 3.19 -20.67 2.24
C ILE A 58 4.19 -21.65 1.63
N GLU A 59 3.69 -22.79 1.17
CA GLU A 59 4.47 -23.74 0.37
C GLU A 59 4.77 -23.13 -1.01
N SER A 60 6.04 -23.06 -1.37
CA SER A 60 6.47 -22.54 -2.67
C SER A 60 6.11 -23.53 -3.79
N VAL A 61 5.42 -23.02 -4.81
CA VAL A 61 5.01 -23.81 -5.99
C VAL A 61 5.96 -23.67 -7.18
N VAL A 62 6.98 -22.82 -7.05
CA VAL A 62 7.98 -22.55 -8.09
C VAL A 62 9.36 -22.53 -7.47
N GLU A 63 10.30 -23.24 -8.10
CA GLU A 63 11.73 -23.24 -7.77
C GLU A 63 12.50 -22.48 -8.86
N ILE A 64 13.38 -21.55 -8.46
CA ILE A 64 14.25 -20.81 -9.38
C ILE A 64 15.66 -21.39 -9.29
N LYS A 65 16.21 -21.81 -10.44
CA LYS A 65 17.58 -22.34 -10.55
C LYS A 65 18.42 -21.50 -11.49
N ASP A 66 19.63 -21.17 -11.03
CA ASP A 66 20.67 -20.48 -11.79
C ASP A 66 20.17 -19.24 -12.57
N PHE A 67 19.30 -18.45 -11.93
CA PHE A 67 18.73 -17.26 -12.53
C PHE A 67 19.75 -16.14 -12.69
N ASN A 68 19.82 -15.60 -13.91
CA ASN A 68 20.75 -14.54 -14.29
C ASN A 68 19.95 -13.35 -14.84
N LEU A 69 20.27 -12.14 -14.37
CA LEU A 69 19.64 -10.91 -14.85
C LEU A 69 20.67 -10.04 -15.57
N TRP A 70 20.38 -9.71 -16.83
CA TRP A 70 21.23 -8.86 -17.67
C TRP A 70 20.49 -7.58 -18.03
N TYR A 71 21.18 -6.44 -17.89
CA TYR A 71 20.77 -5.15 -18.42
C TYR A 71 21.69 -4.80 -19.59
N GLY A 72 21.32 -5.28 -20.77
CA GLY A 72 22.15 -5.20 -21.96
C GLY A 72 23.42 -6.04 -21.82
N ALA A 73 24.59 -5.42 -22.04
CA ALA A 73 25.88 -6.10 -21.92
C ALA A 73 26.36 -6.30 -20.48
N LYS A 74 25.70 -5.71 -19.49
CA LYS A 74 26.07 -5.82 -18.07
C LYS A 74 25.15 -6.80 -17.35
N GLN A 75 25.75 -7.71 -16.60
CA GLN A 75 25.02 -8.63 -15.73
C GLN A 75 24.84 -8.02 -14.34
N ALA A 76 23.62 -8.09 -13.80
CA ALA A 76 23.26 -7.59 -12.48
C ALA A 76 23.00 -8.70 -11.45
N LEU A 77 22.41 -9.82 -11.86
CA LEU A 77 22.24 -11.00 -10.99
C LEU A 77 22.94 -12.21 -11.60
N PHE A 78 23.59 -12.99 -10.73
CA PHE A 78 24.46 -14.09 -11.09
C PHE A 78 24.02 -15.36 -10.37
N ASN A 79 23.57 -16.36 -11.13
CA ASN A 79 23.22 -17.72 -10.70
C ASN A 79 22.38 -17.77 -9.41
N ILE A 80 21.32 -16.97 -9.36
CA ILE A 80 20.44 -16.93 -8.20
C ILE A 80 19.60 -18.20 -8.14
N ASN A 81 19.62 -18.84 -6.99
CA ASN A 81 18.82 -20.01 -6.68
C ASN A 81 17.84 -19.63 -5.56
N MET A 82 16.54 -19.89 -5.76
CA MET A 82 15.49 -19.63 -4.77
C MET A 82 14.59 -20.86 -4.63
N ARG A 83 14.24 -21.19 -3.39
CA ARG A 83 13.36 -22.30 -3.02
C ARG A 83 12.11 -21.78 -2.37
#